data_AF-A0A841N236-F1
#
_entry.id   AF-A0A841N236-F1
#
_cell.length_a   1.000
_cell.length_b   1.000
_cell.length_c   1.000
_cell.angle_alpha   90.00
_cell.angle_beta   90.00
_cell.angle_gamma   90.00
#
_symmetry.space_group_name_H-M   'P 1'
#
loop_
_entity.id
_entity.type
_entity.pdbx_description
1 polymer ?
#
loop_
_entity_poly.entity_id
_entity_poly.type
_entity_poly.pdbx_seq_one_letter_code
_entity_poly.pdbx_strand_id
1 'polypeptide(L)' 'MSKKPIGTKAKTGEECPESGVWKVVGTPSTTAPIAKGNRMPPYGGNSVTWELIQYA' A
#
# COMPACT_ATOMS: atom_id res chain seq x y z
N MET A 1 -18.10 -2.22 -9.53
CA MET A 1 -16.89 -2.64 -8.80
C MET A 1 -16.04 -1.40 -8.56
N SER A 2 -16.17 -0.76 -7.41
CA SER A 2 -15.52 0.53 -7.14
C SER A 2 -14.03 0.32 -6.90
N LYS A 3 -13.21 0.68 -7.88
CA LYS A 3 -11.76 0.82 -7.67
C LYS A 3 -11.53 1.88 -6.60
N LYS A 4 -10.64 1.63 -5.65
CA LYS A 4 -10.26 2.63 -4.67
C LYS A 4 -9.48 3.74 -5.38
N PRO A 5 -9.68 5.02 -5.03
CA PRO A 5 -8.95 6.11 -5.67
C PRO A 5 -7.45 6.05 -5.33
N ILE A 6 -6.60 6.56 -6.24
CA ILE A 6 -5.21 6.90 -5.93
C ILE A 6 -5.20 7.86 -4.72
N GLY A 7 -4.26 7.67 -3.81
CA GLY A 7 -4.24 8.31 -2.50
C GLY A 7 -4.92 7.49 -1.40
N THR A 8 -5.46 6.31 -1.73
CA THR A 8 -5.96 5.38 -0.71
C THR A 8 -4.82 4.96 0.20
N LYS A 9 -5.07 5.01 1.51
CA LYS A 9 -4.10 4.67 2.53
C LYS A 9 -4.48 3.35 3.19
N ALA A 10 -3.49 2.52 3.47
CA ALA A 10 -3.68 1.25 4.17
C ALA A 10 -2.44 0.93 5.00
N LYS A 11 -2.59 0.22 6.12
CA LYS A 11 -1.48 -0.08 7.02
C LYS A 11 -0.88 -1.45 6.73
N THR A 12 0.40 -1.58 7.02
CA THR A 12 1.08 -2.86 7.09
C THR A 12 0.26 -3.90 7.85
N GLY A 13 0.12 -5.09 7.27
CA GLY A 13 -0.65 -6.19 7.86
C GLY A 13 -2.14 -6.18 7.51
N GLU A 14 -2.70 -5.10 6.96
CA GLU A 14 -4.05 -5.07 6.40
C GLU A 14 -4.09 -5.70 5.00
N GLU A 15 -5.28 -6.11 4.60
CA GLU A 15 -5.53 -6.61 3.25
C GLU A 15 -5.53 -5.44 2.26
N CYS A 16 -4.73 -5.55 1.20
CA CYS A 16 -4.56 -4.51 0.22
C CYS A 16 -5.89 -4.27 -0.50
N PRO A 17 -6.44 -3.06 -0.46
CA PRO A 17 -7.77 -2.81 -1.00
C PRO A 17 -7.76 -2.66 -2.53
N GLU A 18 -6.60 -2.40 -3.14
CA GLU A 18 -6.46 -2.17 -4.58
C GLU A 18 -5.08 -2.57 -5.11
N SER A 19 -5.07 -3.20 -6.29
CA SER A 19 -3.84 -3.63 -6.95
C SER A 19 -3.10 -2.42 -7.53
N GLY A 20 -1.85 -2.23 -7.15
CA GLY A 20 -1.07 -1.11 -7.65
C GLY A 20 0.29 -0.94 -7.01
N VAL A 21 0.94 0.17 -7.35
CA VAL A 21 2.16 0.62 -6.68
C VAL A 21 1.74 1.44 -5.47
N TRP A 22 2.16 0.95 -4.31
CA TRP A 22 1.94 1.59 -3.02
C TRP A 22 3.23 2.23 -2.55
N LYS A 23 3.14 3.44 -2.01
CA LYS A 23 4.25 4.20 -1.45
C LYS A 23 4.09 4.32 0.05
N VAL A 24 5.15 4.09 0.81
CA VAL A 24 5.19 4.34 2.25
C VAL A 24 5.01 5.84 2.52
N VAL A 25 3.99 6.16 3.32
CA VAL A 25 3.73 7.50 3.85
C VAL A 25 4.61 7.70 5.07
N GLY A 26 5.75 8.36 4.87
CA GLY A 26 6.71 8.68 5.93
C GLY A 26 8.15 8.60 5.43
N THR A 27 9.09 8.71 6.37
CA THR A 27 10.52 8.47 6.15
C THR A 27 10.89 7.10 6.72
N PRO A 28 11.51 6.20 5.93
CA PRO A 28 11.89 6.35 4.52
C PRO A 28 10.73 6.12 3.52
N SER A 29 10.74 6.85 2.40
CA SER A 29 9.75 6.70 1.33
C SER A 29 10.12 5.53 0.42
N THR A 30 9.57 4.35 0.70
CA THR A 30 9.69 3.15 -0.15
C THR A 30 8.46 2.99 -1.02
N THR A 31 8.61 2.45 -2.24
CA THR A 31 7.49 2.01 -3.08
C THR A 31 7.54 0.51 -3.29
N ALA A 32 6.37 -0.14 -3.33
CA ALA A 32 6.25 -1.57 -3.60
C ALA A 32 4.98 -1.85 -4.40
N PRO A 33 5.03 -2.75 -5.40
CA PRO A 33 3.85 -3.24 -6.07
C PRO A 33 3.11 -4.25 -5.15
N ILE A 34 1.84 -3.99 -4.88
CA ILE A 34 0.98 -4.84 -4.03
C ILE A 34 -0.33 -5.10 -4.78
N ALA A 35 -0.71 -6.37 -4.89
CA ALA A 35 -1.98 -6.77 -5.47
C ALA A 35 -3.13 -6.65 -4.45
N LYS A 36 -4.33 -6.31 -4.91
CA LYS A 36 -5.57 -6.35 -4.13
C LYS A 36 -5.76 -7.73 -3.51
N GLY A 37 -6.20 -7.77 -2.26
CA GLY A 37 -6.34 -9.00 -1.48
C GLY A 37 -5.04 -9.49 -0.86
N ASN A 38 -3.89 -8.92 -1.24
CA ASN A 38 -2.61 -9.32 -0.69
C ASN A 38 -2.30 -8.57 0.60
N ARG A 39 -1.56 -9.18 1.53
CA ARG A 39 -1.26 -8.53 2.81
C ARG A 39 -0.14 -7.49 2.64
N MET A 40 -0.37 -6.28 3.16
CA MET A 40 0.62 -5.22 3.02
C MET A 40 1.91 -5.54 3.77
N PRO A 41 3.08 -5.49 3.11
CA PRO A 41 4.32 -5.92 3.71
C PRO A 41 4.81 -4.92 4.77
N PRO A 42 5.44 -5.40 5.86
CA PRO A 42 6.13 -4.57 6.83
C PRO A 42 7.44 -4.05 6.26
N TYR A 43 7.81 -2.83 6.65
CA TYR A 43 9.11 -2.25 6.30
C TYR A 43 10.03 -2.29 7.51
N GLY A 44 11.12 -3.05 7.42
CA GLY A 44 12.10 -3.18 8.51
C GLY A 44 11.51 -3.67 9.84
N GLY A 45 10.50 -4.54 9.78
CA GLY A 45 9.79 -5.05 10.97
C GLY A 45 8.84 -4.04 11.63
N ASN A 46 8.68 -2.85 11.05
CA ASN A 46 7.80 -1.81 11.57
C ASN A 46 6.52 -1.70 10.73
N SER A 47 5.42 -1.36 11.41
CA SER A 47 4.14 -1.08 10.77
C SER A 47 4.19 0.29 10.10
N VAL A 48 4.29 0.28 8.77
CA VAL A 48 4.23 1.49 7.96
C VAL A 48 2.85 1.68 7.34
N THR A 49 2.50 2.94 7.07
CA THR A 49 1.32 3.27 6.28
C THR A 49 1.74 3.34 4.83
N TRP A 50 0.99 2.70 3.93
CA TRP A 50 1.19 2.89 2.51
C TRP A 50 0.05 3.67 1.88
N GLU A 51 0.35 4.34 0.78
CA GLU A 51 -0.54 5.14 -0.03
C GLU A 51 -0.44 4.68 -1.47
N LEU A 52 -1.57 4.33 -2.07
CA LEU A 52 -1.66 3.94 -3.47
C LEU A 52 -1.29 5.14 -4.33
N ILE A 53 -0.21 5.04 -5.10
CA ILE A 53 0.24 6.12 -5.99
C ILE A 53 -0.04 5.81 -7.46
N GLN A 54 -0.22 4.54 -7.81
CA GLN A 54 -0.46 4.10 -9.18
C GLN A 54 -1.22 2.78 -9.19
N TYR A 55 -2.12 2.57 -10.16
CA TYR A 55 -2.76 1.28 -10.38
C TYR A 55 -1.83 0.30 -11.11
N ALA A 56 -2.01 -1.00 -10.87
CA ALA A 56 -1.31 -2.07 -11.59
C ALA A 56 -1.96 -2.34 -12.95
#